data_AF-A0A832WES1-F1
#
_entry.id   AF-A0A832WES1-F1
#
_cell.length_a   1.000
_cell.length_b   1.000
_cell.length_c   1.000
_cell.angle_alpha   90.00
_cell.angle_beta   90.00
_cell.angle_gamma   90.00
#
_symmetry.space_group_name_H-M   'P 1'
#
loop_
_entity.id
_entity.type
_entity.pdbx_description
1 polymer ?
#
loop_
_entity_poly.entity_id
_entity_poly.type
_entity_poly.pdbx_seq_one_letter_code
_entity_poly.pdbx_strand_id
1 'polypeptide(L)'
;MEIIVVNHGSRRGDFNKLMEEWAAELSRRLGVKAVVGYNEYAEPNWRDLLKRAEGPVIIALAFLGAGNHVVRDILGELGVEMGKWQMSKFGKLVYVTEPLGNSPLVFNALLSRVKRALGNGVESGYISDAEEIEMSSMGYVAAALGLDLNNWKHRIIARAVYASGNLELAKFVYISDDLLGAAREALIAEAPCVVDVKMVAAGMRYPHVYIAVEAPVNNGGTRASAGMSYWLSRLNGACVVIGNAPTALKAALDMWSEGKADIPFAVAAPVGFTNASHVKEELVKSRLPAVVIRGTYGGSGIAVALFNELLRLAYEG
;
A
#
# COMPACT_ATOMS: atom_id res chain seq x y z
N MET A 1 32.67 12.61 9.37
CA MET A 1 32.10 12.68 8.00
C MET A 1 31.25 13.94 7.94
N GLU A 2 31.33 14.72 6.86
CA GLU A 2 30.51 15.93 6.68
C GLU A 2 30.04 16.07 5.23
N ILE A 3 29.04 16.92 5.02
CA ILE A 3 28.45 17.19 3.70
C ILE A 3 28.78 18.62 3.30
N ILE A 4 29.30 18.82 2.10
CA ILE A 4 29.45 20.14 1.49
C ILE A 4 28.43 20.22 0.34
N VAL A 5 27.41 21.05 0.51
CA VAL A 5 26.43 21.37 -0.53
C VAL A 5 27.07 22.39 -1.47
N VAL A 6 27.51 21.93 -2.64
CA VAL A 6 28.21 22.76 -3.61
C VAL A 6 27.23 23.32 -4.63
N ASN A 7 27.27 24.63 -4.83
CA ASN A 7 26.55 25.34 -5.88
C ASN A 7 27.45 26.45 -6.46
N HIS A 8 26.97 27.17 -7.47
CA HIS A 8 27.74 28.24 -8.11
C HIS A 8 28.09 29.41 -7.20
N GLY A 9 27.24 29.74 -6.22
CA GLY A 9 27.22 31.02 -5.53
C GLY A 9 26.56 32.11 -6.37
N SER A 10 25.85 33.01 -5.69
CA SER A 10 25.16 34.14 -6.31
C SER A 10 25.62 35.44 -5.65
N ARG A 11 25.81 36.49 -6.46
CA ARG A 11 26.01 37.87 -5.94
C ARG A 11 24.74 38.42 -5.27
N ARG A 12 23.57 37.83 -5.56
CA ARG A 12 22.29 38.11 -4.89
C ARG A 12 22.09 37.11 -3.74
N GLY A 13 21.90 37.63 -2.53
CA GLY A 13 21.88 36.83 -1.29
C GLY A 13 20.75 35.80 -1.19
N ASP A 14 19.61 36.01 -1.87
CA ASP A 14 18.42 35.14 -1.72
C ASP A 14 18.69 33.68 -2.11
N PHE A 15 19.48 33.45 -3.17
CA PHE A 15 19.84 32.10 -3.60
C PHE A 15 20.78 31.41 -2.61
N ASN A 16 21.75 32.15 -2.07
CA ASN A 16 22.69 31.63 -1.08
C ASN A 16 21.96 31.25 0.21
N LYS A 17 21.02 32.09 0.67
CA LYS A 17 20.16 31.80 1.82
C LYS A 17 19.34 30.52 1.64
N LEU A 18 18.75 30.31 0.45
CA LEU A 18 18.03 29.07 0.15
C LEU A 18 18.93 27.84 0.28
N MET A 19 20.18 27.92 -0.21
CA MET A 19 21.13 26.81 -0.10
C MET A 19 21.55 26.56 1.36
N GLU A 20 21.68 27.61 2.17
CA GLU A 20 21.95 27.52 3.61
C GLU A 20 20.81 26.84 4.36
N GLU A 21 19.55 27.20 4.04
CA GLU A 21 18.37 26.53 4.58
C GLU A 21 18.36 25.03 4.23
N TRP A 22 18.73 24.68 2.99
CA TRP A 22 18.82 23.28 2.56
C TRP A 22 19.93 22.51 3.30
N ALA A 23 21.10 23.12 3.50
CA ALA A 23 22.18 22.50 4.27
C ALA A 23 21.79 22.31 5.76
N ALA A 24 21.12 23.28 6.37
CA ALA A 24 20.61 23.14 7.73
C ALA A 24 19.60 21.98 7.84
N GLU A 25 18.70 21.87 6.88
CA GLU A 25 17.70 20.79 6.84
C GLU A 25 18.33 19.41 6.60
N LEU A 26 19.34 19.32 5.71
CA LEU A 26 20.13 18.10 5.53
C LEU A 26 20.81 17.69 6.84
N SER A 27 21.40 18.66 7.56
CA SER A 27 22.04 18.40 8.85
C SER A 27 21.06 17.81 9.85
N ARG A 28 19.87 18.42 9.96
CA ARG A 28 18.83 18.01 10.89
C ARG A 28 18.30 16.61 10.61
N ARG A 29 18.06 16.28 9.32
CA ARG A 29 17.48 14.98 8.94
C ARG A 29 18.47 13.84 8.96
N LEU A 30 19.72 14.09 8.59
CA LEU A 30 20.73 13.05 8.45
C LEU A 30 21.59 12.88 9.71
N GLY A 31 21.54 13.83 10.65
CA GLY A 31 22.42 13.83 11.83
C GLY A 31 23.90 14.01 11.49
N VAL A 32 24.21 14.46 10.26
CA VAL A 32 25.56 14.70 9.74
C VAL A 32 25.68 16.17 9.41
N LYS A 33 26.73 16.84 9.89
CA LYS A 33 26.98 18.26 9.60
C LYS A 33 27.01 18.49 8.08
N ALA A 34 26.14 19.38 7.60
CA ALA A 34 26.12 19.85 6.24
C ALA A 34 26.32 21.37 6.19
N VAL A 35 27.21 21.81 5.31
CA VAL A 35 27.55 23.22 5.10
C VAL A 35 27.47 23.56 3.62
N VAL A 36 27.20 24.82 3.30
CA VAL A 36 27.22 25.28 1.92
C VAL A 36 28.64 25.68 1.54
N GLY A 37 29.10 25.22 0.39
CA GLY A 37 30.35 25.66 -0.22
C GLY A 37 30.09 26.20 -1.62
N TYR A 38 30.63 27.38 -1.92
CA TYR A 38 30.39 28.03 -3.21
C TYR A 38 31.56 27.78 -4.16
N ASN A 39 31.25 27.57 -5.44
CA ASN A 39 32.28 27.44 -6.48
C ASN A 39 32.86 28.80 -6.87
N GLU A 40 32.01 29.83 -6.98
CA GLU A 40 32.35 31.20 -7.38
C GLU A 40 31.48 32.24 -6.62
N TYR A 41 31.84 33.53 -6.69
CA TYR A 41 31.04 34.70 -6.26
C TYR A 41 30.61 34.84 -4.79
N ALA A 42 30.76 33.82 -3.96
CA ALA A 42 30.39 33.84 -2.54
C ALA A 42 31.38 33.03 -1.70
N GLU A 43 31.40 33.31 -0.40
CA GLU A 43 32.18 32.59 0.60
C GLU A 43 31.21 31.86 1.54
N PRO A 44 31.59 30.69 2.09
CA PRO A 44 32.91 30.05 1.97
C PRO A 44 33.13 29.26 0.67
N ASN A 45 34.35 29.31 0.12
CA ASN A 45 34.75 28.48 -1.02
C ASN A 45 34.75 26.99 -0.64
N TRP A 46 34.14 26.13 -1.48
CA TRP A 46 34.08 24.69 -1.18
C TRP A 46 35.46 24.03 -1.07
N ARG A 47 36.48 24.56 -1.77
CA ARG A 47 37.87 24.05 -1.72
C ARG A 47 38.48 24.25 -0.34
N ASP A 48 38.19 25.38 0.30
CA ASP A 48 38.73 25.70 1.63
C ASP A 48 38.01 24.90 2.71
N LEU A 49 36.70 24.67 2.55
CA LEU A 49 35.96 23.75 3.41
C LEU A 49 36.52 22.33 3.31
N LEU A 50 36.76 21.82 2.09
CA LEU A 50 37.30 20.48 1.89
C LEU A 50 38.68 20.30 2.53
N LYS A 51 39.57 21.31 2.43
CA LYS A 51 40.90 21.27 3.07
C LYS A 51 40.80 21.19 4.60
N ARG A 52 39.82 21.89 5.18
CA ARG A 52 39.58 21.93 6.64
C ARG A 52 38.82 20.73 7.18
N ALA A 53 38.18 19.95 6.32
CA ALA A 53 37.43 18.76 6.70
C ALA A 53 38.31 17.74 7.45
N GLU A 54 37.89 17.29 8.63
CA GLU A 54 38.69 16.34 9.45
C GLU A 54 38.52 14.88 9.03
N GLY A 55 37.48 14.55 8.26
CA GLY A 55 37.16 13.18 7.84
C GLY A 55 36.61 13.08 6.42
N PRO A 56 35.98 11.95 6.05
CA PRO A 56 35.38 11.77 4.73
C PRO A 56 34.30 12.82 4.42
N VAL A 57 34.21 13.24 3.17
CA VAL A 57 33.32 14.34 2.75
C VAL A 57 32.37 13.89 1.64
N ILE A 58 31.09 14.19 1.79
CA ILE A 58 30.11 14.08 0.70
C ILE A 58 29.99 15.46 0.04
N ILE A 59 30.30 15.54 -1.24
CA ILE A 59 30.13 16.74 -2.06
C ILE A 59 28.77 16.62 -2.76
N ALA A 60 27.77 17.29 -2.22
CA ALA A 60 26.41 17.28 -2.73
C ALA A 60 26.23 18.39 -3.78
N LEU A 61 26.13 18.02 -5.05
CA LEU A 61 26.03 18.94 -6.17
C LEU A 61 24.62 19.53 -6.33
N ALA A 62 24.41 20.73 -5.83
CA ALA A 62 23.17 21.49 -6.00
C ALA A 62 23.14 22.27 -7.34
N PHE A 63 23.35 21.57 -8.46
CA PHE A 63 23.36 22.11 -9.82
C PHE A 63 22.20 21.54 -10.66
N LEU A 64 21.61 22.36 -11.54
CA LEU A 64 20.56 21.92 -12.47
C LEU A 64 21.09 21.31 -13.78
N GLY A 65 22.41 21.11 -13.90
CA GLY A 65 23.01 20.42 -15.03
C GLY A 65 24.51 20.20 -14.84
N ALA A 66 25.05 19.20 -15.53
CA ALA A 66 26.48 18.89 -15.55
C ALA A 66 27.24 19.78 -16.55
N GLY A 67 27.18 21.10 -16.36
CA GLY A 67 27.94 22.06 -17.18
C GLY A 67 29.45 21.97 -16.94
N ASN A 68 30.22 22.79 -17.65
CA ASN A 68 31.69 22.85 -17.51
C ASN A 68 32.16 23.01 -16.05
N HIS A 69 31.39 23.72 -15.23
CA HIS A 69 31.73 23.93 -13.83
C HIS A 69 31.62 22.67 -12.96
N VAL A 70 30.71 21.75 -13.28
CA VAL A 70 30.61 20.48 -12.59
C VAL A 70 31.69 19.53 -13.10
N VAL A 71 31.84 19.42 -14.42
CA VAL A 71 32.72 18.42 -15.06
C VAL A 71 34.20 18.81 -15.00
N ARG A 72 34.55 20.05 -15.29
CA ARG A 72 35.94 20.52 -15.33
C ARG A 72 36.38 21.08 -13.98
N ASP A 73 35.59 21.97 -13.37
CA ASP A 73 36.06 22.68 -12.18
C ASP A 73 35.95 21.81 -10.93
N ILE A 74 34.79 21.19 -10.68
CA ILE A 74 34.62 20.37 -9.46
C ILE A 74 35.25 18.99 -9.65
N LEU A 75 34.77 18.18 -10.61
CA LEU A 75 35.29 16.84 -10.80
C LEU A 75 36.75 16.81 -11.28
N GLY A 76 37.14 17.75 -12.15
CA GLY A 76 38.52 17.82 -12.66
C GLY A 76 39.55 18.23 -11.61
N GLU A 77 39.20 19.17 -10.72
CA GLU A 77 40.07 19.53 -9.58
C GLU A 77 40.09 18.47 -8.51
N LEU A 78 38.97 17.79 -8.23
CA LEU A 78 38.94 16.66 -7.31
C LEU A 78 39.67 15.44 -7.88
N GLY A 79 39.64 15.25 -9.20
CA GLY A 79 40.17 14.06 -9.87
C GLY A 79 39.35 12.79 -9.59
N VAL A 80 38.03 12.90 -9.47
CA VAL A 80 37.14 11.78 -9.09
C VAL A 80 35.91 11.69 -10.00
N GLU A 81 35.29 10.51 -10.04
CA GLU A 81 33.97 10.31 -10.65
C GLU A 81 32.82 10.56 -9.66
N MET A 82 31.61 10.82 -10.17
CA MET A 82 30.39 10.87 -9.36
C MET A 82 29.96 9.47 -8.91
N GLY A 83 29.18 9.40 -7.83
CA GLY A 83 28.49 8.19 -7.41
C GLY A 83 29.35 7.15 -6.67
N LYS A 84 30.64 7.43 -6.44
CA LYS A 84 31.59 6.50 -5.81
C LYS A 84 32.53 7.22 -4.84
N TRP A 85 32.87 6.57 -3.73
CA TRP A 85 33.89 7.03 -2.80
C TRP A 85 35.30 6.88 -3.39
N GLN A 86 36.05 7.97 -3.49
CA GLN A 86 37.38 8.02 -4.08
C GLN A 86 38.30 8.99 -3.33
N MET A 87 39.60 8.75 -3.36
CA MET A 87 40.58 9.70 -2.84
C MET A 87 40.72 10.86 -3.83
N SER A 88 40.44 12.08 -3.38
CA SER A 88 40.61 13.29 -4.19
C SER A 88 42.07 13.75 -4.26
N LYS A 89 42.39 14.59 -5.24
CA LYS A 89 43.68 15.31 -5.35
C LYS A 89 44.01 16.20 -4.14
N PHE A 90 43.01 16.50 -3.30
CA PHE A 90 43.19 17.22 -2.04
C PHE A 90 43.57 16.30 -0.87
N GLY A 91 43.79 15.00 -1.10
CA GLY A 91 44.13 14.03 -0.06
C GLY A 91 42.97 13.70 0.88
N LYS A 92 41.72 13.92 0.43
CA LYS A 92 40.49 13.63 1.18
C LYS A 92 39.68 12.54 0.48
N LEU A 93 39.14 11.60 1.26
CA LEU A 93 38.16 10.63 0.77
C LEU A 93 36.82 11.34 0.54
N VAL A 94 36.38 11.38 -0.72
CA VAL A 94 35.18 12.12 -1.14
C VAL A 94 34.16 11.25 -1.88
N TYR A 95 32.89 11.59 -1.76
CA TYR A 95 31.80 11.08 -2.59
C TYR A 95 31.11 12.28 -3.26
N VAL A 96 31.06 12.32 -4.59
CA VAL A 96 30.38 13.40 -5.31
C VAL A 96 29.04 12.91 -5.81
N THR A 97 27.95 13.59 -5.45
CA THR A 97 26.60 13.22 -5.94
C THR A 97 26.42 13.63 -7.40
N GLU A 98 25.41 13.08 -8.07
CA GLU A 98 24.94 13.68 -9.33
C GLU A 98 24.33 15.08 -9.08
N PRO A 99 24.35 15.97 -10.09
CA PRO A 99 23.61 17.23 -10.05
C PRO A 99 22.11 17.01 -9.90
N LEU A 100 21.43 17.88 -9.14
CA LEU A 100 19.97 17.88 -8.99
C LEU A 100 19.22 17.84 -10.34
N GLY A 101 19.74 18.51 -11.37
CA GLY A 101 19.11 18.55 -12.70
C GLY A 101 18.94 17.20 -13.39
N ASN A 102 19.74 16.19 -13.00
CA ASN A 102 19.62 14.84 -13.53
C ASN A 102 18.41 14.09 -12.93
N SER A 103 17.82 14.59 -11.85
CA SER A 103 16.67 13.96 -11.21
C SER A 103 15.38 14.17 -12.02
N PRO A 104 14.64 13.10 -12.37
CA PRO A 104 13.31 13.22 -12.96
C PRO A 104 12.34 14.06 -12.10
N LEU A 105 12.58 14.15 -10.78
CA LEU A 105 11.76 14.95 -9.87
C LEU A 105 11.86 16.44 -10.14
N VAL A 106 13.03 16.93 -10.58
CA VAL A 106 13.21 18.34 -10.96
C VAL A 106 12.38 18.65 -12.20
N PHE A 107 12.41 17.77 -13.22
CA PHE A 107 11.56 17.92 -14.40
C PHE A 107 10.07 17.82 -14.04
N ASN A 108 9.66 16.85 -13.22
CA ASN A 108 8.26 16.71 -12.79
C ASN A 108 7.76 17.91 -11.98
N ALA A 109 8.60 18.52 -11.15
CA ALA A 109 8.27 19.75 -10.45
C ALA A 109 8.07 20.92 -11.42
N LEU A 110 8.92 21.04 -12.45
CA LEU A 110 8.75 22.03 -13.52
C LEU A 110 7.46 21.78 -14.31
N LEU A 111 7.25 20.55 -14.78
CA LEU A 111 6.05 20.12 -15.49
C LEU A 111 4.79 20.44 -14.68
N SER A 112 4.79 20.17 -13.37
CA SER A 112 3.65 20.43 -12.50
C SER A 112 3.37 21.93 -12.33
N ARG A 113 4.41 22.77 -12.27
CA ARG A 113 4.28 24.23 -12.23
C ARG A 113 3.74 24.78 -13.55
N VAL A 114 4.25 24.29 -14.68
CA VAL A 114 3.79 24.67 -16.01
C VAL A 114 2.34 24.23 -16.23
N LYS A 115 1.98 22.98 -15.90
CA LYS A 115 0.59 22.48 -15.96
C LYS A 115 -0.36 23.37 -15.15
N ARG A 116 0.03 23.78 -13.94
CA ARG A 116 -0.78 24.71 -13.13
C ARG A 116 -0.96 26.08 -13.80
N ALA A 117 0.10 26.62 -14.39
CA ALA A 117 0.05 27.91 -15.08
C ALA A 117 -0.79 27.87 -16.37
N LEU A 118 -0.78 26.73 -17.08
CA LEU A 118 -1.56 26.55 -18.30
C LEU A 118 -3.07 26.41 -18.06
N GLY A 119 -3.53 26.23 -16.81
CA GLY A 119 -4.94 25.93 -16.53
C GLY A 119 -5.35 24.57 -17.09
N ASN A 120 -6.63 24.19 -16.95
CA ASN A 120 -7.15 22.87 -17.33
C ASN A 120 -6.91 22.56 -18.82
N GLY A 121 -5.80 21.86 -19.11
CA GLY A 121 -5.43 21.34 -20.42
C GLY A 121 -5.30 19.82 -20.46
N VAL A 122 -5.98 19.12 -19.55
CA VAL A 122 -6.33 17.69 -19.70
C VAL A 122 -7.69 17.52 -19.04
N GLU A 123 -8.77 17.75 -19.77
CA GLU A 123 -10.06 17.21 -19.38
C GLU A 123 -9.91 15.68 -19.37
N SER A 124 -9.82 15.11 -18.17
CA SER A 124 -10.18 13.72 -17.98
C SER A 124 -11.70 13.73 -17.94
N GLY A 125 -12.36 13.06 -18.89
CA GLY A 125 -13.81 12.80 -18.86
C GLY A 125 -14.19 11.86 -17.71
N TYR A 126 -13.77 12.20 -16.50
CA TYR A 126 -13.84 11.40 -15.30
C TYR A 126 -15.11 11.80 -14.56
N ILE A 127 -16.03 10.85 -14.44
CA ILE A 127 -17.16 10.96 -13.53
C ILE A 127 -16.58 11.13 -12.12
N SER A 128 -17.06 12.12 -11.37
CA SER A 128 -16.49 12.51 -10.08
C SER A 128 -17.28 12.00 -8.87
N ASP A 129 -18.47 11.44 -9.07
CA ASP A 129 -19.30 10.89 -8.01
C ASP A 129 -19.05 9.38 -7.84
N ALA A 130 -18.51 9.00 -6.67
CA ALA A 130 -18.12 7.62 -6.38
C ALA A 130 -19.31 6.66 -6.30
N GLU A 131 -20.47 7.10 -5.81
CA GLU A 131 -21.67 6.26 -5.71
C GLU A 131 -22.32 6.05 -7.07
N GLU A 132 -22.35 7.10 -7.90
CA GLU A 132 -22.84 7.02 -9.28
C GLU A 132 -21.96 6.09 -10.13
N ILE A 133 -20.64 6.14 -9.96
CA ILE A 133 -19.69 5.23 -10.62
C ILE A 133 -19.91 3.79 -10.18
N GLU A 134 -20.07 3.55 -8.88
CA GLU A 134 -20.31 2.21 -8.34
C GLU A 134 -21.60 1.62 -8.90
N MET A 135 -22.70 2.36 -8.84
CA MET A 135 -24.02 1.91 -9.31
C MET A 135 -24.02 1.65 -10.82
N SER A 136 -23.42 2.56 -11.60
CA SER A 136 -23.28 2.40 -13.05
C SER A 136 -22.42 1.17 -13.40
N SER A 137 -21.29 0.98 -12.71
CA SER A 137 -20.39 -0.16 -12.92
C SER A 137 -21.04 -1.49 -12.59
N MET A 138 -21.80 -1.55 -11.49
CA MET A 138 -22.58 -2.73 -11.12
C MET A 138 -23.66 -3.05 -12.16
N GLY A 139 -24.29 -2.03 -12.74
CA GLY A 139 -25.22 -2.19 -13.87
C GLY A 139 -24.57 -2.78 -15.12
N TYR A 140 -23.37 -2.32 -15.48
CA TYR A 140 -22.60 -2.91 -16.60
C TYR A 140 -22.23 -4.37 -16.35
N VAL A 141 -21.76 -4.69 -15.14
CA VAL A 141 -21.43 -6.07 -14.75
C VAL A 141 -22.68 -6.97 -14.83
N ALA A 142 -23.81 -6.49 -14.33
CA ALA A 142 -25.06 -7.22 -14.35
C ALA A 142 -25.54 -7.50 -15.78
N ALA A 143 -25.50 -6.49 -16.65
CA ALA A 143 -25.84 -6.64 -18.06
C ALA A 143 -24.91 -7.63 -18.79
N ALA A 144 -23.59 -7.53 -18.55
CA ALA A 144 -22.60 -8.41 -19.18
C ALA A 144 -22.76 -9.89 -18.79
N LEU A 145 -23.27 -10.16 -17.59
CA LEU A 145 -23.41 -11.50 -17.03
C LEU A 145 -24.87 -12.02 -17.00
N GLY A 146 -25.84 -11.21 -17.44
CA GLY A 146 -27.26 -11.54 -17.36
C GLY A 146 -27.79 -11.67 -15.91
N LEU A 147 -27.23 -10.90 -14.98
CA LEU A 147 -27.60 -10.93 -13.56
C LEU A 147 -28.78 -9.98 -13.30
N ASP A 148 -29.79 -10.47 -12.58
CA ASP A 148 -30.87 -9.65 -12.01
C ASP A 148 -30.46 -9.10 -10.63
N LEU A 149 -30.22 -7.79 -10.53
CA LEU A 149 -29.82 -7.13 -9.28
C LEU A 149 -30.93 -7.07 -8.21
N ASN A 150 -32.17 -7.46 -8.52
CA ASN A 150 -33.20 -7.66 -7.47
C ASN A 150 -32.97 -8.96 -6.70
N ASN A 151 -32.20 -9.91 -7.25
CA ASN A 151 -31.79 -11.12 -6.57
C ASN A 151 -30.52 -10.86 -5.75
N TRP A 152 -30.60 -11.09 -4.43
CA TRP A 152 -29.48 -10.84 -3.52
C TRP A 152 -28.21 -11.66 -3.87
N LYS A 153 -28.35 -12.89 -4.38
CA LYS A 153 -27.20 -13.70 -4.82
C LYS A 153 -26.51 -13.08 -6.02
N HIS A 154 -27.28 -12.55 -6.96
CA HIS A 154 -26.74 -11.86 -8.13
C HIS A 154 -26.02 -10.57 -7.75
N ARG A 155 -26.51 -9.82 -6.75
CA ARG A 155 -25.80 -8.66 -6.20
C ARG A 155 -24.43 -9.06 -5.63
N ILE A 156 -24.38 -10.14 -4.86
CA ILE A 156 -23.13 -10.68 -4.32
C ILE A 156 -22.15 -11.08 -5.43
N ILE A 157 -22.62 -11.75 -6.48
CA ILE A 157 -21.79 -12.13 -7.65
C ILE A 157 -21.26 -10.87 -8.35
N ALA A 158 -22.14 -9.93 -8.68
CA ALA A 158 -21.77 -8.68 -9.34
C ALA A 158 -20.75 -7.89 -8.50
N ARG A 159 -20.90 -7.91 -7.17
CA ARG A 159 -19.98 -7.23 -6.25
C ARG A 159 -18.59 -7.84 -6.27
N ALA A 160 -18.49 -9.17 -6.29
CA ALA A 160 -17.20 -9.86 -6.40
C ALA A 160 -16.51 -9.53 -7.74
N VAL A 161 -17.27 -9.52 -8.83
CA VAL A 161 -16.77 -9.20 -10.17
C VAL A 161 -16.30 -7.74 -10.25
N TYR A 162 -17.08 -6.80 -9.74
CA TYR A 162 -16.70 -5.39 -9.66
C TYR A 162 -15.40 -5.19 -8.87
N ALA A 163 -15.30 -5.82 -7.69
CA ALA A 163 -14.11 -5.71 -6.83
C ALA A 163 -12.83 -6.29 -7.44
N SER A 164 -12.97 -7.22 -8.40
CA SER A 164 -11.83 -7.85 -9.08
C SER A 164 -11.55 -7.28 -10.47
N GLY A 165 -12.51 -6.59 -11.09
CA GLY A 165 -12.46 -6.21 -12.50
C GLY A 165 -12.47 -7.41 -13.47
N ASN A 166 -12.89 -8.61 -13.01
CA ASN A 166 -12.82 -9.85 -13.80
C ASN A 166 -14.20 -10.52 -13.91
N LEU A 167 -14.82 -10.46 -15.09
CA LEU A 167 -16.12 -11.07 -15.38
C LEU A 167 -16.12 -12.60 -15.17
N GLU A 168 -14.99 -13.28 -15.44
CA GLU A 168 -14.87 -14.73 -15.29
C GLU A 168 -15.01 -15.19 -13.83
N LEU A 169 -14.78 -14.28 -12.87
CA LEU A 169 -14.89 -14.60 -11.45
C LEU A 169 -16.29 -15.09 -11.07
N ALA A 170 -17.34 -14.67 -11.79
CA ALA A 170 -18.71 -15.09 -11.54
C ALA A 170 -18.87 -16.62 -11.50
N LYS A 171 -18.10 -17.35 -12.32
CA LYS A 171 -18.13 -18.83 -12.39
C LYS A 171 -17.56 -19.51 -11.14
N PHE A 172 -16.80 -18.77 -10.34
CA PHE A 172 -16.13 -19.28 -9.14
C PHE A 172 -16.88 -18.90 -7.85
N VAL A 173 -17.93 -18.08 -7.93
CA VAL A 173 -18.69 -17.67 -6.74
C VAL A 173 -19.65 -18.80 -6.35
N TYR A 174 -19.46 -19.32 -5.15
CA TYR A 174 -20.41 -20.21 -4.48
C TYR A 174 -21.11 -19.46 -3.35
N ILE A 175 -22.43 -19.63 -3.22
CA ILE A 175 -23.25 -18.96 -2.20
C ILE A 175 -24.24 -19.97 -1.62
N SER A 176 -24.12 -20.29 -0.33
CA SER A 176 -25.11 -21.12 0.38
C SER A 176 -26.49 -20.45 0.39
N ASP A 177 -27.56 -21.26 0.35
CA ASP A 177 -28.95 -20.75 0.33
C ASP A 177 -29.35 -20.06 1.65
N ASP A 178 -28.82 -20.54 2.76
CA ASP A 178 -29.07 -20.07 4.12
C ASP A 178 -28.18 -18.88 4.55
N LEU A 179 -27.20 -18.51 3.72
CA LEU A 179 -26.21 -17.47 4.05
C LEU A 179 -26.86 -16.15 4.46
N LEU A 180 -27.84 -15.66 3.70
CA LEU A 180 -28.44 -14.36 3.99
C LEU A 180 -29.18 -14.36 5.33
N GLY A 181 -29.85 -15.46 5.67
CA GLY A 181 -30.53 -15.61 6.96
C GLY A 181 -29.55 -15.60 8.12
N ALA A 182 -28.51 -16.45 8.03
CA ALA A 182 -27.47 -16.52 9.05
C ALA A 182 -26.69 -15.19 9.21
N ALA A 183 -26.38 -14.52 8.10
CA ALA A 183 -25.74 -13.22 8.12
C ALA A 183 -26.63 -12.14 8.75
N ARG A 184 -27.93 -12.11 8.43
CA ARG A 184 -28.88 -11.18 9.04
C ARG A 184 -28.93 -11.33 10.55
N GLU A 185 -29.15 -12.55 11.03
CA GLU A 185 -29.24 -12.83 12.46
C GLU A 185 -27.97 -12.39 13.21
N ALA A 186 -26.80 -12.80 12.71
CA ALA A 186 -25.53 -12.48 13.34
C ALA A 186 -25.18 -10.98 13.28
N LEU A 187 -25.38 -10.32 12.13
CA LEU A 187 -24.99 -8.92 11.96
C LEU A 187 -25.93 -7.95 12.68
N ILE A 188 -27.24 -8.24 12.71
CA ILE A 188 -28.21 -7.45 13.49
C ILE A 188 -27.94 -7.58 14.99
N ALA A 189 -27.52 -8.76 15.44
CA ALA A 189 -27.09 -9.00 16.82
C ALA A 189 -25.69 -8.44 17.16
N GLU A 190 -25.07 -7.70 16.23
CA GLU A 190 -23.73 -7.12 16.38
C GLU A 190 -22.67 -8.17 16.73
N ALA A 191 -22.82 -9.39 16.23
CA ALA A 191 -21.91 -10.49 16.50
C ALA A 191 -20.47 -10.14 16.09
N PRO A 192 -19.45 -10.59 16.84
CA PRO A 192 -18.05 -10.34 16.50
C PRO A 192 -17.70 -10.94 15.14
N CYS A 193 -16.71 -10.34 14.46
CA CYS A 193 -16.17 -10.85 13.22
C CYS A 193 -14.66 -11.08 13.36
N VAL A 194 -14.22 -12.32 13.09
CA VAL A 194 -12.78 -12.64 13.06
C VAL A 194 -12.29 -12.63 11.63
N VAL A 195 -11.26 -11.82 11.38
CA VAL A 195 -10.65 -11.68 10.06
C VAL A 195 -9.23 -12.21 10.04
N ASP A 196 -8.77 -12.68 8.89
CA ASP A 196 -7.44 -13.27 8.80
C ASP A 196 -6.30 -12.23 8.83
N VAL A 197 -6.45 -11.10 8.12
CA VAL A 197 -5.40 -10.06 8.01
C VAL A 197 -5.93 -8.63 8.17
N LYS A 198 -5.03 -7.70 8.53
CA LYS A 198 -5.37 -6.28 8.72
C LYS A 198 -6.03 -5.63 7.49
N MET A 199 -5.64 -6.03 6.28
CA MET A 199 -6.20 -5.47 5.05
C MET A 199 -7.70 -5.77 4.91
N VAL A 200 -8.16 -6.91 5.42
CA VAL A 200 -9.60 -7.23 5.46
C VAL A 200 -10.30 -6.31 6.47
N ALA A 201 -9.76 -6.20 7.68
CA ALA A 201 -10.33 -5.30 8.70
C ALA A 201 -10.43 -3.85 8.22
N ALA A 202 -9.38 -3.33 7.59
CA ALA A 202 -9.31 -1.93 7.15
C ALA A 202 -10.37 -1.57 6.09
N GLY A 203 -10.87 -2.55 5.33
CA GLY A 203 -11.90 -2.32 4.31
C GLY A 203 -13.33 -2.62 4.78
N MET A 204 -13.49 -3.31 5.91
CA MET A 204 -14.81 -3.64 6.44
C MET A 204 -15.49 -2.44 7.07
N ARG A 205 -16.78 -2.25 6.79
CA ARG A 205 -17.63 -1.21 7.38
C ARG A 205 -18.36 -1.71 8.61
N TYR A 206 -17.64 -2.38 9.52
CA TYR A 206 -18.22 -3.02 10.70
C TYR A 206 -17.32 -2.84 11.93
N PRO A 207 -17.88 -2.46 13.10
CA PRO A 207 -17.06 -2.06 14.24
C PRO A 207 -16.49 -3.24 15.06
N HIS A 208 -17.14 -4.41 15.08
CA HIS A 208 -16.77 -5.53 15.96
C HIS A 208 -15.78 -6.50 15.29
N VAL A 209 -14.63 -6.00 14.84
CA VAL A 209 -13.65 -6.76 14.04
C VAL A 209 -12.40 -7.13 14.86
N TYR A 210 -12.03 -8.41 14.81
CA TYR A 210 -10.86 -8.99 15.49
C TYR A 210 -9.90 -9.60 14.47
N ILE A 211 -8.61 -9.27 14.57
CA ILE A 211 -7.63 -9.62 13.54
C ILE A 211 -6.77 -10.81 14.01
N ALA A 212 -6.82 -11.91 13.26
CA ALA A 212 -6.09 -13.14 13.59
C ALA A 212 -4.57 -12.93 13.65
N VAL A 213 -3.96 -12.27 12.66
CA VAL A 213 -2.51 -12.01 12.66
C VAL A 213 -2.02 -11.06 13.77
N GLU A 214 -2.93 -10.42 14.52
CA GLU A 214 -2.61 -9.58 15.67
C GLU A 214 -2.95 -10.24 17.02
N ALA A 215 -3.47 -11.47 17.01
CA ALA A 215 -3.74 -12.20 18.24
C ALA A 215 -2.45 -12.38 19.06
N PRO A 216 -2.52 -12.31 20.40
CA PRO A 216 -1.37 -12.50 21.30
C PRO A 216 -1.04 -13.99 21.45
N VAL A 217 -0.62 -14.63 20.36
CA VAL A 217 -0.28 -16.05 20.31
C VAL A 217 1.21 -16.24 20.06
N ASN A 218 1.83 -17.06 20.91
CA ASN A 218 3.16 -17.61 20.73
C ASN A 218 2.96 -19.11 20.61
N ASN A 219 2.84 -19.72 19.41
CA ASN A 219 3.08 -21.15 19.14
C ASN A 219 2.73 -21.60 17.71
N GLY A 220 3.13 -22.85 17.41
CA GLY A 220 3.34 -23.46 16.09
C GLY A 220 2.19 -23.42 15.10
N GLY A 221 2.57 -23.25 13.83
CA GLY A 221 1.66 -22.99 12.70
C GLY A 221 1.90 -21.59 12.12
N THR A 222 1.03 -21.17 11.20
CA THR A 222 1.05 -19.79 10.69
C THR A 222 0.36 -18.85 11.67
N ARG A 223 0.83 -17.60 11.78
CA ARG A 223 0.24 -16.61 12.70
C ARG A 223 -1.27 -16.41 12.50
N ALA A 224 -1.72 -16.40 11.24
CA ALA A 224 -3.14 -16.27 10.91
C ALA A 224 -3.98 -17.47 11.38
N SER A 225 -3.45 -18.69 11.31
CA SER A 225 -4.15 -19.89 11.81
C SER A 225 -4.24 -19.89 13.34
N ALA A 226 -3.12 -19.69 14.04
CA ALA A 226 -3.10 -19.69 15.50
C ALA A 226 -3.99 -18.57 16.08
N GLY A 227 -3.96 -17.39 15.45
CA GLY A 227 -4.80 -16.27 15.87
C GLY A 227 -6.29 -16.47 15.56
N MET A 228 -6.62 -17.15 14.47
CA MET A 228 -8.02 -17.50 14.15
C MET A 228 -8.60 -18.40 15.25
N SER A 229 -7.90 -19.49 15.60
CA SER A 229 -8.31 -20.37 16.69
C SER A 229 -8.38 -19.63 18.03
N TYR A 230 -7.42 -18.73 18.32
CA TYR A 230 -7.41 -17.95 19.55
C TYR A 230 -8.66 -17.09 19.74
N TRP A 231 -9.10 -16.40 18.68
CA TRP A 231 -10.26 -15.53 18.74
C TRP A 231 -11.56 -16.34 18.75
N LEU A 232 -11.68 -17.35 17.90
CA LEU A 232 -12.88 -18.21 17.83
C LEU A 232 -13.14 -18.95 19.14
N SER A 233 -12.09 -19.33 19.89
CA SER A 233 -12.27 -19.96 21.21
C SER A 233 -12.73 -19.00 22.31
N ARG A 234 -12.83 -17.69 22.02
CA ARG A 234 -13.15 -16.63 23.00
C ARG A 234 -14.38 -15.83 22.61
N LEU A 235 -14.68 -15.76 21.32
CA LEU A 235 -15.76 -14.98 20.75
C LEU A 235 -16.84 -15.94 20.27
N ASN A 236 -17.86 -16.13 21.10
CA ASN A 236 -18.98 -16.99 20.74
C ASN A 236 -19.81 -16.37 19.63
N GLY A 237 -20.26 -17.18 18.66
CA GLY A 237 -21.08 -16.71 17.55
C GLY A 237 -20.33 -15.82 16.55
N ALA A 238 -19.00 -15.84 16.54
CA ALA A 238 -18.23 -14.97 15.67
C ALA A 238 -18.29 -15.44 14.20
N CYS A 239 -18.67 -14.54 13.30
CA CYS A 239 -18.54 -14.81 11.86
C CYS A 239 -17.07 -14.69 11.44
N VAL A 240 -16.72 -15.29 10.29
CA VAL A 240 -15.33 -15.27 9.80
C VAL A 240 -15.23 -14.68 8.40
N VAL A 241 -14.24 -13.83 8.18
CA VAL A 241 -13.94 -13.24 6.86
C VAL A 241 -12.47 -13.46 6.53
N ILE A 242 -12.21 -14.27 5.51
CA ILE A 242 -10.87 -14.69 5.12
C ILE A 242 -10.58 -14.21 3.71
N GLY A 243 -9.62 -13.29 3.57
CA GLY A 243 -9.23 -12.73 2.27
C GLY A 243 -7.87 -13.18 1.75
N ASN A 244 -7.00 -13.72 2.60
CA ASN A 244 -5.59 -13.95 2.26
C ASN A 244 -5.07 -15.33 2.66
N ALA A 245 -5.29 -15.80 3.89
CA ALA A 245 -4.62 -16.97 4.45
C ALA A 245 -5.48 -18.25 4.38
N PRO A 246 -5.17 -19.24 3.52
CA PRO A 246 -5.86 -20.53 3.50
C PRO A 246 -5.79 -21.28 4.82
N THR A 247 -4.69 -21.12 5.56
CA THR A 247 -4.48 -21.74 6.87
C THR A 247 -5.41 -21.17 7.94
N ALA A 248 -5.81 -19.90 7.83
CA ALA A 248 -6.81 -19.32 8.72
C ALA A 248 -8.19 -19.90 8.43
N LEU A 249 -8.56 -20.08 7.16
CA LEU A 249 -9.80 -20.74 6.79
C LEU A 249 -9.84 -22.19 7.30
N LYS A 250 -8.71 -22.93 7.16
CA LYS A 250 -8.62 -24.30 7.66
C LYS A 250 -8.84 -24.35 9.18
N ALA A 251 -8.16 -23.47 9.92
CA ALA A 251 -8.33 -23.37 11.36
C ALA A 251 -9.78 -23.05 11.78
N ALA A 252 -10.45 -22.12 11.10
CA ALA A 252 -11.85 -21.82 11.38
C ALA A 252 -12.77 -23.02 11.12
N LEU A 253 -12.55 -23.71 9.98
CA LEU A 253 -13.33 -24.89 9.63
C LEU A 253 -13.13 -26.05 10.60
N ASP A 254 -11.90 -26.28 11.06
CA ASP A 254 -11.58 -27.32 12.04
C ASP A 254 -12.25 -26.99 13.39
N MET A 255 -12.19 -25.73 13.85
CA MET A 255 -12.84 -25.31 15.10
C MET A 255 -14.36 -25.50 15.06
N TRP A 256 -14.99 -25.18 13.93
CA TRP A 256 -16.43 -25.38 13.74
C TRP A 256 -16.81 -26.86 13.66
N SER A 257 -16.09 -27.64 12.85
CA SER A 257 -16.37 -29.07 12.65
C SER A 257 -16.16 -29.90 13.92
N GLU A 258 -15.27 -29.47 14.80
CA GLU A 258 -15.02 -30.07 16.12
C GLU A 258 -15.98 -29.59 17.22
N GLY A 259 -16.92 -28.69 16.91
CA GLY A 259 -17.87 -28.13 17.88
C GLY A 259 -17.22 -27.23 18.93
N LYS A 260 -16.05 -26.65 18.62
CA LYS A 260 -15.27 -25.79 19.51
C LYS A 260 -15.53 -24.30 19.31
N ALA A 261 -16.22 -23.93 18.23
CA ALA A 261 -16.62 -22.57 17.94
C ALA A 261 -17.95 -22.55 17.16
N ASP A 262 -18.86 -21.69 17.60
CA ASP A 262 -20.09 -21.39 16.87
C ASP A 262 -19.81 -20.30 15.82
N ILE A 263 -19.78 -20.70 14.55
CA ILE A 263 -19.60 -19.80 13.41
C ILE A 263 -20.94 -19.70 12.67
N PRO A 264 -21.62 -18.54 12.67
CA PRO A 264 -22.92 -18.42 11.99
C PRO A 264 -22.77 -18.40 10.47
N PHE A 265 -21.73 -17.75 9.96
CA PHE A 265 -21.42 -17.74 8.53
C PHE A 265 -19.94 -17.43 8.25
N ALA A 266 -19.51 -17.73 7.02
CA ALA A 266 -18.16 -17.45 6.53
C ALA A 266 -18.16 -16.69 5.19
N VAL A 267 -17.23 -15.74 5.05
CA VAL A 267 -16.83 -15.15 3.76
C VAL A 267 -15.43 -15.63 3.45
N ALA A 268 -15.27 -16.45 2.42
CA ALA A 268 -14.01 -17.10 2.11
C ALA A 268 -13.53 -16.78 0.69
N ALA A 269 -12.55 -15.90 0.61
CA ALA A 269 -11.82 -15.61 -0.61
C ALA A 269 -10.29 -15.63 -0.40
N PRO A 270 -9.67 -16.59 0.33
CA PRO A 270 -8.21 -16.69 0.33
C PRO A 270 -7.69 -16.97 -1.08
N VAL A 271 -6.74 -16.14 -1.51
CA VAL A 271 -6.00 -16.31 -2.76
C VAL A 271 -4.91 -17.37 -2.58
N GLY A 272 -4.61 -18.13 -3.63
CA GLY A 272 -3.44 -19.02 -3.62
C GLY A 272 -3.53 -20.15 -4.63
N PHE A 273 -2.35 -20.67 -5.00
CA PHE A 273 -2.20 -21.71 -6.03
C PHE A 273 -1.99 -23.12 -5.46
N THR A 274 -1.92 -23.25 -4.14
CA THR A 274 -1.69 -24.53 -3.44
C THR A 274 -2.92 -24.92 -2.63
N ASN A 275 -2.86 -24.75 -1.31
CA ASN A 275 -3.87 -25.26 -0.37
C ASN A 275 -5.20 -24.50 -0.42
N ALA A 276 -5.23 -23.29 -1.02
CA ALA A 276 -6.40 -22.42 -1.07
C ALA A 276 -7.61 -23.09 -1.74
N SER A 277 -7.41 -23.71 -2.90
CA SER A 277 -8.53 -24.38 -3.59
C SER A 277 -9.09 -25.52 -2.75
N HIS A 278 -8.22 -26.33 -2.13
CA HIS A 278 -8.66 -27.49 -1.35
C HIS A 278 -9.51 -27.09 -0.14
N VAL A 279 -9.02 -26.16 0.69
CA VAL A 279 -9.74 -25.74 1.90
C VAL A 279 -11.07 -25.03 1.58
N LYS A 280 -11.14 -24.32 0.45
CA LYS A 280 -12.40 -23.69 -0.01
C LYS A 280 -13.42 -24.74 -0.42
N GLU A 281 -12.99 -25.82 -1.07
CA GLU A 281 -13.87 -26.96 -1.37
C GLU A 281 -14.29 -27.71 -0.10
N GLU A 282 -13.42 -27.82 0.91
CA GLU A 282 -13.81 -28.37 2.22
C GLU A 282 -14.91 -27.53 2.86
N LEU A 283 -14.79 -26.19 2.86
CA LEU A 283 -15.82 -25.28 3.36
C LEU A 283 -17.15 -25.44 2.60
N VAL A 284 -17.12 -25.53 1.27
CA VAL A 284 -18.34 -25.76 0.46
C VAL A 284 -19.03 -27.06 0.86
N LYS A 285 -18.27 -28.12 1.13
CA LYS A 285 -18.81 -29.43 1.53
C LYS A 285 -19.31 -29.47 2.97
N SER A 286 -18.77 -28.63 3.86
CA SER A 286 -19.09 -28.65 5.29
C SER A 286 -20.52 -28.18 5.58
N ARG A 287 -21.13 -27.45 4.64
CA ARG A 287 -22.47 -26.83 4.78
C ARG A 287 -22.53 -25.72 5.84
N LEU A 288 -21.40 -25.20 6.31
CA LEU A 288 -21.38 -23.92 7.00
C LEU A 288 -21.92 -22.85 6.05
N PRO A 289 -22.89 -21.99 6.46
CA PRO A 289 -23.40 -20.93 5.60
C PRO A 289 -22.26 -20.03 5.14
N ALA A 290 -22.05 -19.93 3.82
CA ALA A 290 -20.88 -19.24 3.31
C ALA A 290 -21.05 -18.65 1.92
N VAL A 291 -20.28 -17.60 1.64
CA VAL A 291 -19.90 -17.22 0.28
C VAL A 291 -18.43 -17.52 0.07
N VAL A 292 -18.13 -18.24 -1.02
CA VAL A 292 -16.79 -18.75 -1.31
C VAL A 292 -16.39 -18.41 -2.73
N ILE A 293 -15.19 -17.85 -2.90
CA ILE A 293 -14.56 -17.69 -4.23
C ILE A 293 -13.72 -18.92 -4.50
N ARG A 294 -14.26 -19.91 -5.21
CA ARG A 294 -13.61 -21.21 -5.48
C ARG A 294 -12.34 -21.07 -6.34
N GLY A 295 -11.56 -22.14 -6.45
CA GLY A 295 -10.34 -22.17 -7.24
C GLY A 295 -9.19 -21.36 -6.63
N THR A 296 -8.39 -20.70 -7.46
CA THR A 296 -7.20 -19.92 -7.01
C THR A 296 -7.47 -18.44 -6.77
N TYR A 297 -8.59 -17.93 -7.29
CA TYR A 297 -9.00 -16.54 -7.12
C TYR A 297 -9.35 -16.21 -5.66
N GLY A 298 -9.22 -14.94 -5.32
CA GLY A 298 -9.45 -14.44 -3.98
C GLY A 298 -8.76 -13.10 -3.76
N GLY A 299 -8.55 -12.75 -2.51
CA GLY A 299 -7.92 -11.51 -2.09
C GLY A 299 -8.77 -10.75 -1.09
N SER A 300 -8.12 -9.95 -0.25
CA SER A 300 -8.78 -9.14 0.76
C SER A 300 -9.84 -8.18 0.18
N GLY A 301 -9.58 -7.58 -0.99
CA GLY A 301 -10.54 -6.71 -1.66
C GLY A 301 -11.86 -7.40 -1.98
N ILE A 302 -11.81 -8.65 -2.48
CA ILE A 302 -13.01 -9.42 -2.80
C ILE A 302 -13.74 -9.85 -1.51
N ALA A 303 -13.01 -10.36 -0.51
CA ALA A 303 -13.61 -10.73 0.78
C ALA A 303 -14.33 -9.55 1.45
N VAL A 304 -13.71 -8.37 1.45
CA VAL A 304 -14.29 -7.13 1.97
C VAL A 304 -15.54 -6.74 1.20
N ALA A 305 -15.49 -6.78 -0.14
CA ALA A 305 -16.63 -6.40 -0.97
C ALA A 305 -17.83 -7.31 -0.75
N LEU A 306 -17.59 -8.62 -0.63
CA LEU A 306 -18.61 -9.63 -0.30
C LEU A 306 -19.22 -9.37 1.09
N PHE A 307 -18.38 -9.17 2.11
CA PHE A 307 -18.85 -8.90 3.46
C PHE A 307 -19.67 -7.60 3.54
N ASN A 308 -19.17 -6.51 2.96
CA ASN A 308 -19.87 -5.22 3.00
C ASN A 308 -21.21 -5.26 2.24
N GLU A 309 -21.33 -6.07 1.18
CA GLU A 309 -22.62 -6.28 0.50
C GLU A 309 -23.57 -7.15 1.34
N LEU A 310 -23.08 -8.20 2.02
CA LEU A 310 -23.88 -8.96 2.98
C LEU A 310 -24.37 -8.07 4.12
N LEU A 311 -23.50 -7.20 4.65
CA LEU A 311 -23.85 -6.22 5.66
C LEU A 311 -24.97 -5.29 5.16
N ARG A 312 -24.83 -4.74 3.95
CA ARG A 312 -25.87 -3.90 3.34
C ARG A 312 -27.20 -4.66 3.21
N LEU A 313 -27.18 -5.85 2.63
CA LEU A 313 -28.36 -6.72 2.46
C LEU A 313 -29.00 -7.14 3.80
N ALA A 314 -28.20 -7.22 4.87
CA ALA A 314 -28.70 -7.54 6.20
C ALA A 314 -29.56 -6.42 6.78
N TYR A 315 -29.23 -5.15 6.52
CA TYR A 315 -29.97 -3.98 6.98
C TYR A 315 -31.02 -3.45 5.98
N GLU A 316 -31.04 -3.95 4.73
CA GLU A 316 -32.06 -3.60 3.71
C GLU A 316 -33.41 -4.33 3.91
N GLY A 317 -33.85 -4.55 5.15
CA GLY A 317 -35.11 -5.24 5.48
C GLY A 317 -35.97 -4.45 6.44
#